data_AF-T1GM53-F1
#
_entry.id   AF-T1GM53-F1
#
_cell.length_a   1.000
_cell.length_b   1.000
_cell.length_c   1.000
_cell.angle_alpha   90.00
_cell.angle_beta   90.00
_cell.angle_gamma   90.00
#
_symmetry.space_group_name_H-M   'P 1'
#
loop_
_entity.id
_entity.type
_entity.pdbx_description
1 polymer ?
#
loop_
_entity_poly.entity_id
_entity_poly.type
_entity_poly.pdbx_seq_one_letter_code
_entity_poly.pdbx_strand_id
1 'polypeptide(L)'
;MDALQEEVLHLRAEIALLQSQIAINPYCSSPLEVKEEFVKNPEYENEDMNNFDSNERNEFYKTDCQDGHHKVIEKCIPKIAEKVKLKRNIVPDTTPEIIDYELTKAELMIKDFTLDEAQQEAEAIADSTIQRLQNRIDQYKMKNSVLSLTLRECKEHCDHLYLLCGKYESNALALQSALNCSDRAIEAYDVMLALLESKLALLKDCSQSSKDSRKAVEAVAQHLLDRLESEKDLCENSLGPWQNTFSINSMDDKPWTVDNDNRLRNHVSKLKGRRSALQNTLVVLDLHLVKSTIEYKELSIAKKT
;
A
#
# COMPACT_ATOMS: atom_id res chain seq x y z
N MET A 1 -28.32 -37.48 -24.92
CA MET A 1 -27.47 -37.19 -26.09
C MET A 1 -27.90 -35.87 -26.71
N ASP A 2 -29.18 -35.71 -27.03
CA ASP A 2 -29.71 -34.49 -27.67
C ASP A 2 -29.51 -33.18 -26.86
N ALA A 3 -29.73 -33.21 -25.55
CA ALA A 3 -29.53 -32.03 -24.69
C ALA A 3 -28.07 -31.54 -24.63
N LEU A 4 -27.10 -32.47 -24.63
CA LEU A 4 -25.67 -32.12 -24.65
C LEU A 4 -25.26 -31.58 -26.03
N GLN A 5 -25.89 -32.10 -27.09
CA GLN A 5 -25.66 -31.65 -28.46
C GLN A 5 -26.22 -30.24 -28.70
N GLU A 6 -27.34 -29.91 -28.05
CA GLU A 6 -27.93 -28.56 -28.04
C GLU A 6 -27.06 -27.57 -27.25
N GLU A 7 -26.52 -27.96 -26.10
CA GLU A 7 -25.61 -27.14 -25.30
C GLU A 7 -24.28 -26.86 -26.01
N VAL A 8 -23.71 -27.87 -26.68
CA VAL A 8 -22.50 -27.68 -27.52
C VAL A 8 -22.78 -26.73 -28.68
N LEU A 9 -23.98 -26.75 -29.25
CA LEU A 9 -24.36 -25.86 -30.35
C LEU A 9 -24.57 -24.43 -29.84
N HIS A 10 -25.20 -24.25 -28.68
CA HIS A 10 -25.34 -22.95 -28.01
C HIS A 10 -23.98 -22.32 -27.70
N LEU A 11 -23.07 -23.08 -27.07
CA LEU A 11 -21.73 -22.60 -26.73
C LEU A 11 -20.90 -22.23 -27.98
N ARG A 12 -21.05 -22.99 -29.08
CA ARG A 12 -20.40 -22.65 -30.36
C ARG A 12 -20.94 -21.35 -30.96
N ALA A 13 -22.24 -21.09 -30.82
CA ALA A 13 -22.84 -19.85 -31.28
C ALA A 13 -22.37 -18.64 -30.45
N GLU A 14 -22.26 -18.81 -29.13
CA GLU A 14 -21.76 -17.78 -28.22
C GLU A 14 -20.29 -17.43 -28.48
N ILE A 15 -19.44 -18.43 -28.71
CA ILE A 15 -18.03 -18.23 -29.09
C ILE A 15 -17.93 -17.46 -30.42
N ALA A 16 -18.76 -17.78 -31.42
CA ALA A 16 -18.75 -17.08 -32.70
C ALA A 16 -19.19 -15.61 -32.57
N LEU A 17 -20.17 -15.32 -31.71
CA LEU A 17 -20.60 -13.95 -31.41
C LEU A 17 -19.49 -13.15 -30.72
N LEU A 18 -18.82 -13.74 -29.73
CA LEU A 18 -17.71 -13.09 -29.02
C LEU A 18 -16.52 -12.84 -29.96
N GLN A 19 -16.19 -13.79 -30.84
CA GLN A 19 -15.14 -13.62 -31.85
C GLN A 19 -15.49 -12.51 -32.86
N SER A 20 -16.76 -12.40 -33.26
CA SER A 20 -17.23 -11.30 -34.11
C SER A 20 -17.17 -9.96 -33.39
N GLN A 21 -17.51 -9.90 -32.10
CA GLN A 21 -17.40 -8.67 -31.30
C GLN A 21 -15.95 -8.21 -31.17
N ILE A 22 -15.02 -9.16 -31.00
CA ILE A 22 -13.58 -8.87 -30.99
C ILE A 22 -13.12 -8.36 -32.36
N ALA A 23 -13.61 -8.94 -33.45
CA ALA A 23 -13.26 -8.51 -34.81
C ALA A 23 -13.84 -7.14 -35.21
N ILE A 24 -14.99 -6.74 -34.64
CA ILE A 24 -15.65 -5.45 -34.92
C ILE A 24 -15.03 -4.31 -34.08
N ASN A 25 -14.34 -4.61 -32.99
CA ASN A 25 -13.75 -3.60 -32.12
C ASN A 25 -12.29 -3.27 -32.54
N PRO A 26 -12.00 -2.09 -33.12
CA PRO A 26 -10.68 -1.77 -33.69
C PRO A 26 -9.55 -1.64 -32.66
N TYR A 27 -9.84 -1.77 -31.37
CA TYR A 27 -8.88 -1.59 -30.29
C TYR A 27 -8.28 -2.89 -29.75
N CYS A 28 -8.64 -4.06 -30.29
CA CYS A 28 -8.18 -5.34 -29.76
C CYS A 28 -7.46 -6.19 -30.80
N SER A 29 -6.42 -5.63 -31.42
CA SER A 29 -5.49 -6.38 -32.26
C SER A 29 -4.07 -5.83 -32.15
N SER A 30 -3.37 -6.17 -31.07
CA SER A 30 -1.93 -6.41 -31.11
C SER A 30 -1.52 -7.34 -29.95
N PRO A 31 -0.70 -8.37 -30.21
CA PRO A 31 -0.03 -9.09 -29.15
C PRO A 31 1.28 -8.37 -28.77
N LEU A 32 1.63 -8.49 -27.49
CA LEU A 32 2.96 -8.36 -26.86
C LEU A 32 3.24 -7.13 -25.99
N GLU A 33 3.84 -7.50 -24.85
CA GLU A 33 4.85 -6.79 -24.07
C GLU A 33 4.42 -5.82 -22.96
N VAL A 34 4.77 -6.28 -21.76
CA VAL A 34 4.93 -5.53 -20.51
C VAL A 34 5.69 -4.23 -20.74
N LYS A 35 5.01 -3.09 -20.60
CA LYS A 35 5.55 -1.85 -20.04
C LYS A 35 4.45 -1.11 -19.28
N GLU A 36 4.73 -0.82 -18.03
CA GLU A 36 3.97 0.12 -17.21
C GLU A 36 3.96 1.50 -17.88
N GLU A 37 2.79 2.14 -17.96
CA GLU A 37 2.74 3.60 -17.84
C GLU A 37 1.36 4.12 -17.42
N PHE A 38 1.47 5.26 -16.75
CA PHE A 38 0.51 5.96 -15.91
C PHE A 38 -0.76 6.45 -16.62
N VAL A 39 -1.85 6.43 -15.85
CA VAL A 39 -3.10 7.15 -16.10
C VAL A 39 -2.85 8.67 -16.08
N LYS A 40 -3.19 9.37 -17.18
CA LYS A 40 -3.47 10.82 -17.17
C LYS A 40 -4.95 11.04 -17.46
N ASN A 41 -5.59 11.77 -16.55
CA ASN A 41 -6.93 12.33 -16.69
C ASN A 41 -6.88 13.71 -17.39
N PRO A 42 -8.02 14.22 -17.89
CA PRO A 42 -8.07 15.16 -19.00
C PRO A 42 -7.87 16.64 -18.63
N GLU A 43 -7.60 17.38 -19.71
CA GLU A 43 -7.44 18.82 -19.92
C GLU A 43 -8.15 19.76 -18.93
N TYR A 44 -7.36 20.69 -18.38
CA TYR A 44 -7.77 22.07 -18.12
C TYR A 44 -6.72 23.01 -18.72
N GLU A 45 -7.20 24.00 -19.46
CA GLU A 45 -6.44 25.08 -20.10
C GLU A 45 -5.50 25.78 -19.12
N ASN A 46 -4.30 26.18 -19.59
CA ASN A 46 -3.68 27.49 -19.33
C ASN A 46 -2.31 27.62 -20.03
N GLU A 47 -1.98 28.87 -20.33
CA GLU A 47 -0.99 29.38 -21.28
C GLU A 47 0.49 29.23 -20.88
N ASP A 48 1.34 29.16 -21.91
CA ASP A 48 2.74 29.59 -22.07
C ASP A 48 3.70 29.67 -20.85
N MET A 49 4.81 28.91 -20.90
CA MET A 49 6.20 29.41 -21.07
C MET A 49 7.29 28.40 -20.60
N ASN A 50 8.13 27.99 -21.55
CA ASN A 50 9.59 27.78 -21.47
C ASN A 50 10.24 26.82 -20.43
N ASN A 51 10.55 25.61 -20.90
CA ASN A 51 11.91 25.05 -21.13
C ASN A 51 13.03 25.33 -20.10
N PHE A 52 13.43 24.33 -19.29
CA PHE A 52 14.86 23.97 -19.12
C PHE A 52 15.07 22.58 -18.46
N ASP A 53 15.66 21.71 -19.27
CA ASP A 53 16.68 20.67 -19.06
C ASP A 53 16.66 19.67 -17.89
N SER A 54 16.97 18.44 -18.28
CA SER A 54 16.86 17.17 -17.58
C SER A 54 18.24 16.65 -17.22
N ASN A 55 18.56 16.50 -15.92
CA ASN A 55 19.62 15.61 -15.49
C ASN A 55 19.55 15.30 -13.98
N GLU A 56 18.99 14.15 -13.59
CA GLU A 56 19.28 13.54 -12.29
C GLU A 56 18.88 12.05 -12.32
N ARG A 57 19.90 11.18 -12.40
CA ARG A 57 19.78 9.74 -12.11
C ARG A 57 20.59 9.44 -10.85
N ASN A 58 19.91 8.80 -9.91
CA ASN A 58 20.38 7.80 -8.95
C ASN A 58 21.59 8.13 -8.06
N GLU A 59 21.31 8.37 -6.78
CA GLU A 59 22.08 7.79 -5.67
C GLU A 59 21.25 7.84 -4.38
N PHE A 60 20.56 6.75 -4.03
CA PHE A 60 19.82 6.63 -2.77
C PHE A 60 20.09 5.27 -2.10
N TYR A 61 21.27 5.14 -1.48
CA TYR A 61 21.53 4.22 -0.37
C TYR A 61 22.71 4.74 0.48
N LYS A 62 22.43 5.57 1.49
CA LYS A 62 23.19 5.64 2.76
C LYS A 62 22.55 6.65 3.71
N THR A 63 21.90 6.13 4.75
CA THR A 63 21.63 6.85 5.98
C THR A 63 22.79 6.63 6.94
N ASP A 64 23.51 7.70 7.26
CA ASP A 64 24.20 7.86 8.54
C ASP A 64 23.77 9.21 9.12
N CYS A 65 23.27 9.20 10.34
CA CYS A 65 22.85 10.37 11.09
C CYS A 65 24.08 11.12 11.62
N GLN A 66 24.26 12.41 11.29
CA GLN A 66 24.98 13.36 12.14
C GLN A 66 24.37 14.77 12.07
N ASP A 67 24.28 15.36 13.26
CA ASP A 67 23.92 16.73 13.58
C ASP A 67 24.51 17.78 12.64
N GLY A 68 23.72 18.82 12.36
CA GLY A 68 24.24 20.01 11.70
C GLY A 68 23.16 20.98 11.27
N HIS A 69 22.93 21.99 12.10
CA HIS A 69 22.20 23.22 11.82
C HIS A 69 22.03 23.55 10.32
N HIS A 70 20.80 23.63 9.80
CA HIS A 70 20.53 24.42 8.61
C HIS A 70 19.27 25.29 8.77
N LYS A 71 19.58 26.58 8.65
CA LYS A 71 18.78 27.78 8.73
C LYS A 71 17.85 27.81 7.52
N VAL A 72 16.53 27.81 7.75
CA VAL A 72 15.56 28.07 6.68
C VAL A 72 15.81 29.51 6.19
N ILE A 73 16.37 29.63 5.00
CA ILE A 73 16.45 30.88 4.25
C ILE A 73 15.04 31.12 3.69
N GLU A 74 14.20 31.73 4.51
CA GLU A 74 12.97 32.37 4.06
C GLU A 74 13.39 33.58 3.21
N LYS A 75 13.03 33.57 1.92
CA LYS A 75 13.24 34.72 1.03
C LYS A 75 12.42 35.89 1.56
N CYS A 76 13.07 36.72 2.38
CA CYS A 76 12.54 37.95 2.92
C CYS A 76 12.30 38.94 1.77
N ILE A 77 11.03 39.19 1.44
CA ILE A 77 10.65 40.25 0.51
C ILE A 77 10.94 41.59 1.21
N PRO A 78 11.87 42.43 0.70
CA PRO A 78 12.19 43.70 1.34
C PRO A 78 11.03 44.68 1.15
N LYS A 79 10.39 45.09 2.26
CA LYS A 79 9.48 46.23 2.27
C LYS A 79 10.30 47.52 2.14
N ILE A 80 10.31 48.09 0.95
CA ILE A 80 10.89 49.41 0.69
C ILE A 80 9.94 50.44 1.30
N ALA A 81 10.35 51.07 2.41
CA ALA A 81 9.71 52.29 2.90
C ALA A 81 10.52 53.48 2.38
N GLU A 82 10.00 54.11 1.33
CA GLU A 82 10.54 55.34 0.78
C GLU A 82 10.35 56.50 1.79
N LYS A 83 11.47 57.09 2.24
CA LYS A 83 11.44 58.29 3.09
C LYS A 83 11.14 59.52 2.23
N VAL A 84 9.86 59.90 2.15
CA VAL A 84 9.48 61.17 1.51
C VAL A 84 9.78 62.33 2.46
N LYS A 85 10.79 63.14 2.10
CA LYS A 85 11.11 64.41 2.77
C LYS A 85 10.05 65.45 2.42
N LEU A 86 9.26 65.88 3.41
CA LEU A 86 8.38 67.04 3.27
C LEU A 86 9.20 68.33 3.26
N LYS A 87 9.15 69.04 2.13
CA LYS A 87 9.78 70.34 1.93
C LYS A 87 8.91 71.41 2.61
N ARG A 88 9.45 72.10 3.63
CA ARG A 88 8.79 73.27 4.22
C ARG A 88 8.76 74.39 3.17
N ASN A 89 7.57 74.87 2.82
CA ASN A 89 7.41 76.12 2.09
C ASN A 89 7.50 77.26 3.10
N ILE A 90 8.56 78.05 2.96
CA ILE A 90 8.70 79.38 3.57
C ILE A 90 8.13 80.35 2.54
N VAL A 91 7.10 81.11 2.92
CA VAL A 91 6.69 82.33 2.22
C VAL A 91 6.79 83.47 3.24
N PRO A 92 7.41 84.60 2.88
CA PRO A 92 7.71 85.66 3.84
C PRO A 92 6.62 86.74 3.90
N ASP A 93 6.49 87.25 5.13
CA ASP A 93 6.29 88.64 5.54
C ASP A 93 4.94 89.34 5.33
N THR A 94 4.27 89.67 6.44
CA THR A 94 3.83 91.04 6.73
C THR A 94 3.65 91.22 8.25
N THR A 95 4.23 92.30 8.79
CA THR A 95 4.24 92.72 10.20
C THR A 95 2.91 93.42 10.63
N PRO A 96 2.78 94.01 11.84
CA PRO A 96 2.19 93.37 13.03
C PRO A 96 0.98 94.16 13.60
N GLU A 97 -0.08 93.52 14.08
CA GLU A 97 -1.06 94.20 14.94
C GLU A 97 -1.50 93.34 16.13
N ILE A 98 -1.58 94.03 17.25
CA ILE A 98 -1.80 93.57 18.62
C ILE A 98 -3.30 93.31 18.82
N ILE A 99 -3.63 92.29 19.60
CA ILE A 99 -4.76 92.15 20.55
C ILE A 99 -5.34 90.71 20.46
N ASP A 100 -5.13 89.98 21.55
CA ASP A 100 -6.03 88.98 22.18
C ASP A 100 -5.25 87.75 22.67
N TYR A 101 -4.71 87.87 23.88
CA TYR A 101 -3.94 86.82 24.56
C TYR A 101 -4.80 86.01 25.54
N GLU A 102 -6.13 86.17 25.54
CA GLU A 102 -7.01 85.51 26.53
C GLU A 102 -8.07 84.57 25.94
N LEU A 103 -8.34 84.59 24.63
CA LEU A 103 -9.17 83.57 23.98
C LEU A 103 -8.42 82.26 23.64
N THR A 104 -7.09 82.26 23.73
CA THR A 104 -6.26 81.11 23.34
C THR A 104 -6.20 80.01 24.40
N LYS A 105 -6.35 80.33 25.69
CA LYS A 105 -6.18 79.33 26.75
C LYS A 105 -7.36 78.37 26.85
N ALA A 106 -8.59 78.88 26.73
CA ALA A 106 -9.79 78.04 26.73
C ALA A 106 -9.86 77.20 25.44
N GLU A 107 -9.52 77.76 24.28
CA GLU A 107 -9.45 77.01 23.02
C GLU A 107 -8.33 75.97 23.00
N LEU A 108 -7.18 76.23 23.64
CA LEU A 108 -6.12 75.25 23.84
C LEU A 108 -6.54 74.14 24.80
N MET A 109 -7.21 74.45 25.92
CA MET A 109 -7.72 73.43 26.83
C MET A 109 -8.85 72.59 26.20
N ILE A 110 -9.72 73.19 25.38
CA ILE A 110 -10.73 72.46 24.61
C ILE A 110 -10.05 71.59 23.54
N LYS A 111 -9.05 72.12 22.82
CA LYS A 111 -8.25 71.33 21.88
C LYS A 111 -7.54 70.17 22.58
N ASP A 112 -6.93 70.39 23.74
CA ASP A 112 -6.25 69.36 24.52
C ASP A 112 -7.25 68.30 25.04
N PHE A 113 -8.44 68.70 25.52
CA PHE A 113 -9.51 67.76 25.88
C PHE A 113 -10.01 66.95 24.68
N THR A 114 -10.25 67.59 23.53
CA THR A 114 -10.68 66.89 22.31
C THR A 114 -9.58 66.03 21.70
N LEU A 115 -8.31 66.39 21.90
CA LEU A 115 -7.16 65.60 21.50
C LEU A 115 -7.03 64.38 22.39
N ASP A 116 -7.16 64.53 23.72
CA ASP A 116 -7.16 63.40 24.66
C ASP A 116 -8.33 62.46 24.39
N GLU A 117 -9.52 62.98 24.10
CA GLU A 117 -10.70 62.17 23.78
C GLU A 117 -10.55 61.43 22.43
N ALA A 118 -10.02 62.10 21.40
CA ALA A 118 -9.70 61.47 20.11
C ALA A 118 -8.53 60.47 20.20
N GLN A 119 -7.57 60.72 21.10
CA GLN A 119 -6.41 59.86 21.33
C GLN A 119 -6.82 58.63 22.15
N GLN A 120 -7.74 58.80 23.11
CA GLN A 120 -8.35 57.72 23.89
C GLN A 120 -9.30 56.86 23.05
N GLU A 121 -10.04 57.45 22.10
CA GLU A 121 -10.85 56.70 21.12
C GLU A 121 -9.96 55.92 20.14
N ALA A 122 -8.86 56.52 19.66
CA ALA A 122 -7.88 55.83 18.82
C ALA A 122 -7.18 54.66 19.55
N GLU A 123 -6.87 54.83 20.85
CA GLU A 123 -6.29 53.78 21.70
C GLU A 123 -7.29 52.64 21.94
N ALA A 124 -8.57 52.95 22.21
CA ALA A 124 -9.62 51.96 22.36
C ALA A 124 -9.87 51.16 21.05
N ILE A 125 -9.82 51.83 19.89
CA ILE A 125 -9.90 51.17 18.59
C ILE A 125 -8.68 50.27 18.38
N ALA A 126 -7.47 50.73 18.68
CA ALA A 126 -6.25 49.93 18.60
C ALA A 126 -6.34 48.68 19.50
N ASP A 127 -6.76 48.82 20.75
CA ASP A 127 -6.95 47.71 21.69
C ASP A 127 -7.99 46.70 21.19
N SER A 128 -9.10 47.16 20.63
CA SER A 128 -10.12 46.27 20.04
C SER A 128 -9.56 45.47 18.86
N THR A 129 -8.71 46.09 18.03
CA THR A 129 -8.06 45.41 16.90
C THR A 129 -7.01 44.42 17.37
N ILE A 130 -6.23 44.77 18.40
CA ILE A 130 -5.26 43.89 19.05
C ILE A 130 -5.98 42.66 19.61
N GLN A 131 -7.06 42.85 20.37
CA GLN A 131 -7.87 41.74 20.89
C GLN A 131 -8.43 40.84 19.77
N ARG A 132 -8.94 41.43 18.68
CA ARG A 132 -9.44 40.67 17.53
C ARG A 132 -8.34 39.84 16.86
N LEU A 133 -7.13 40.39 16.73
CA LEU A 133 -5.98 39.68 16.20
C LEU A 133 -5.50 38.58 17.16
N GLN A 134 -5.47 38.84 18.47
CA GLN A 134 -5.17 37.86 19.51
C GLN A 134 -6.13 36.66 19.40
N ASN A 135 -7.43 36.92 19.32
CA ASN A 135 -8.45 35.89 19.18
C ASN A 135 -8.25 35.05 17.91
N ARG A 136 -7.86 35.67 16.79
CA ARG A 136 -7.54 34.94 15.56
C ARG A 136 -6.28 34.09 15.72
N ILE A 137 -5.24 34.62 16.35
CA ILE A 137 -4.01 33.89 16.63
C ILE A 137 -4.32 32.65 17.48
N ASP A 138 -5.12 32.79 18.52
CA ASP A 138 -5.48 31.68 19.40
C ASP A 138 -6.38 30.66 18.69
N GLN A 139 -7.30 31.11 17.83
CA GLN A 139 -8.05 30.21 16.93
C GLN A 139 -7.12 29.41 16.01
N TYR A 140 -6.12 30.03 15.39
CA TYR A 140 -5.18 29.32 14.54
C TYR A 140 -4.29 28.36 15.33
N LYS A 141 -3.87 28.71 16.56
CA LYS A 141 -3.14 27.80 17.45
C LYS A 141 -3.97 26.58 17.83
N MET A 142 -5.25 26.77 18.19
CA MET A 142 -6.16 25.67 18.51
C MET A 142 -6.35 24.76 17.29
N LYS A 143 -6.59 25.33 16.10
CA LYS A 143 -6.71 24.55 14.85
C LYS A 143 -5.44 23.77 14.54
N ASN A 144 -4.28 24.39 14.66
CA ASN A 144 -2.99 23.74 14.44
C ASN A 144 -2.76 22.60 15.46
N SER A 145 -3.13 22.81 16.71
CA SER A 145 -3.05 21.79 17.76
C SER A 145 -3.93 20.56 17.45
N VAL A 146 -5.19 20.78 17.03
CA VAL A 146 -6.09 19.69 16.61
C VAL A 146 -5.52 18.94 15.42
N LEU A 147 -5.08 19.65 14.37
CA LEU A 147 -4.47 19.01 13.20
C LEU A 147 -3.22 18.20 13.55
N SER A 148 -2.37 18.74 14.44
CA SER A 148 -1.18 18.03 14.92
C SER A 148 -1.53 16.78 15.71
N LEU A 149 -2.61 16.81 16.49
CA LEU A 149 -3.09 15.66 17.25
C LEU A 149 -3.68 14.59 16.33
N THR A 150 -4.53 14.99 15.39
CA THR A 150 -5.10 14.08 14.37
C THR A 150 -4.02 13.46 13.51
N LEU A 151 -3.00 14.22 13.08
CA LEU A 151 -1.90 13.68 12.30
C LEU A 151 -1.13 12.61 13.07
N ARG A 152 -0.87 12.84 14.36
CA ARG A 152 -0.18 11.86 15.22
C ARG A 152 -1.00 10.58 15.39
N GLU A 153 -2.30 10.73 15.61
CA GLU A 153 -3.23 9.60 15.71
C GLU A 153 -3.31 8.81 14.39
N CYS A 154 -3.44 9.49 13.24
CA CYS A 154 -3.41 8.83 11.92
C CYS A 154 -2.08 8.09 11.67
N LYS A 155 -0.95 8.65 12.13
CA LYS A 155 0.34 7.98 12.04
C LYS A 155 0.36 6.70 12.86
N GLU A 156 -0.09 6.75 14.11
CA GLU A 156 -0.18 5.58 14.99
C GLU A 156 -1.09 4.49 14.41
N HIS A 157 -2.25 4.88 13.85
CA HIS A 157 -3.14 3.95 13.15
C HIS A 157 -2.49 3.31 11.92
N CYS A 158 -1.72 4.08 11.15
CA CYS A 158 -0.97 3.58 10.01
C CYS A 158 0.11 2.57 10.44
N ASP A 159 0.88 2.89 11.48
CA ASP A 159 1.93 2.02 12.02
C ASP A 159 1.33 0.69 12.54
N HIS A 160 0.17 0.76 13.21
CA HIS A 160 -0.55 -0.42 13.66
C HIS A 160 -1.06 -1.28 12.50
N LEU A 161 -1.68 -0.67 11.48
CA LEU A 161 -2.14 -1.38 10.29
C LEU A 161 -0.98 -2.01 9.52
N TYR A 162 0.14 -1.30 9.37
CA TYR A 162 1.35 -1.81 8.73
C TYR A 162 1.88 -3.08 9.41
N LEU A 163 2.01 -3.05 10.74
CA LEU A 163 2.44 -4.22 11.51
C LEU A 163 1.45 -5.38 11.36
N LEU A 164 0.15 -5.09 11.40
CA LEU A 164 -0.88 -6.09 11.26
C LEU A 164 -0.84 -6.75 9.88
N CYS A 165 -0.70 -5.97 8.80
CA CYS A 165 -0.52 -6.47 7.45
C CYS A 165 0.71 -7.39 7.34
N GLY A 166 1.85 -7.02 7.94
CA GLY A 166 3.03 -7.87 7.98
C GLY A 166 2.79 -9.21 8.68
N LYS A 167 2.03 -9.22 9.78
CA LYS A 167 1.62 -10.46 10.46
C LYS A 167 0.69 -11.31 9.57
N TYR A 168 -0.27 -10.69 8.88
CA TYR A 168 -1.17 -11.40 7.97
C TYR A 168 -0.43 -12.01 6.78
N GLU A 169 0.47 -11.25 6.16
CA GLU A 169 1.27 -11.70 5.02
C GLU A 169 2.18 -12.87 5.41
N SER A 170 2.90 -12.75 6.53
CA SER A 170 3.74 -13.82 7.05
C SER A 170 2.93 -15.09 7.36
N ASN A 171 1.75 -14.94 7.98
CA ASN A 171 0.85 -16.06 8.24
C ASN A 171 0.33 -16.69 6.94
N ALA A 172 -0.05 -15.89 5.94
CA ALA A 172 -0.54 -16.38 4.66
C ALA A 172 0.52 -17.22 3.95
N LEU A 173 1.77 -16.75 3.90
CA LEU A 173 2.90 -17.48 3.33
C LEU A 173 3.21 -18.77 4.10
N ALA A 174 3.18 -18.72 5.44
CA ALA A 174 3.39 -19.90 6.27
C ALA A 174 2.30 -20.97 6.04
N LEU A 175 1.03 -20.55 5.96
CA LEU A 175 -0.10 -21.43 5.65
C LEU A 175 -0.01 -22.03 4.26
N GLN A 176 0.32 -21.22 3.25
CA GLN A 176 0.52 -21.68 1.87
C GLN A 176 1.63 -22.73 1.79
N SER A 177 2.78 -22.46 2.43
CA SER A 177 3.89 -23.40 2.49
C SER A 177 3.51 -24.69 3.24
N ALA A 178 2.71 -24.59 4.32
CA ALA A 178 2.23 -25.75 5.07
C ALA A 178 1.23 -26.60 4.26
N LEU A 179 0.37 -25.95 3.47
CA LEU A 179 -0.54 -26.62 2.53
C LEU A 179 0.25 -27.36 1.46
N ASN A 180 1.22 -26.70 0.81
CA ASN A 180 2.11 -27.32 -0.17
C ASN A 180 2.86 -28.53 0.39
N CYS A 181 3.35 -28.44 1.64
CA CYS A 181 3.96 -29.59 2.31
C CYS A 181 2.97 -30.74 2.52
N SER A 182 1.70 -30.43 2.77
CA SER A 182 0.63 -31.42 2.97
C SER A 182 0.26 -32.10 1.65
N ASP A 183 0.06 -31.34 0.58
CA ASP A 183 -0.29 -31.86 -0.74
C ASP A 183 0.79 -32.80 -1.28
N ARG A 184 2.07 -32.41 -1.15
CA ARG A 184 3.20 -33.26 -1.55
C ARG A 184 3.32 -34.52 -0.68
N ALA A 185 2.96 -34.43 0.60
CA ALA A 185 2.93 -35.61 1.47
C ALA A 185 1.79 -36.55 1.07
N ILE A 186 0.61 -36.03 0.74
CA ILE A 186 -0.54 -36.81 0.25
C ILE A 186 -0.15 -37.55 -1.03
N GLU A 187 0.44 -36.86 -2.01
CA GLU A 187 0.88 -37.49 -3.26
C GLU A 187 1.88 -38.64 -3.03
N ALA A 188 2.83 -38.46 -2.10
CA ALA A 188 3.74 -39.53 -1.71
C ALA A 188 3.04 -40.69 -0.99
N TYR A 189 2.03 -40.42 -0.17
CA TYR A 189 1.19 -41.48 0.43
C TYR A 189 0.40 -42.24 -0.64
N ASP A 190 -0.17 -41.56 -1.63
CA ASP A 190 -0.94 -42.18 -2.71
C ASP A 190 -0.05 -43.09 -3.56
N VAL A 191 1.16 -42.65 -3.92
CA VAL A 191 2.12 -43.48 -4.65
C VAL A 191 2.59 -44.68 -3.81
N MET A 192 2.87 -44.49 -2.52
CA MET A 192 3.21 -45.61 -1.62
C MET A 192 2.06 -46.61 -1.53
N LEU A 193 0.81 -46.14 -1.47
CA LEU A 193 -0.37 -46.99 -1.45
C LEU A 193 -0.48 -47.80 -2.76
N ALA A 194 -0.35 -47.15 -3.92
CA ALA A 194 -0.35 -47.80 -5.22
C ALA A 194 0.80 -48.83 -5.36
N LEU A 195 1.98 -48.56 -4.80
CA LEU A 195 3.08 -49.52 -4.73
C LEU A 195 2.72 -50.73 -3.87
N LEU A 196 2.02 -50.55 -2.75
CA LEU A 196 1.58 -51.67 -1.91
C LEU A 196 0.48 -52.48 -2.59
N GLU A 197 -0.50 -51.83 -3.22
CA GLU A 197 -1.59 -52.48 -3.94
C GLU A 197 -1.09 -53.27 -5.15
N SER A 198 -0.19 -52.70 -5.95
CA SER A 198 0.44 -53.41 -7.09
C SER A 198 1.28 -54.61 -6.64
N LYS A 199 1.98 -54.49 -5.50
CA LYS A 199 2.71 -55.63 -4.90
C LYS A 199 1.75 -56.74 -4.46
N LEU A 200 0.62 -56.39 -3.85
CA LEU A 200 -0.40 -57.36 -3.47
C LEU A 200 -1.07 -58.01 -4.69
N ALA A 201 -1.35 -57.25 -5.74
CA ALA A 201 -1.89 -57.78 -7.00
C ALA A 201 -0.93 -58.80 -7.62
N LEU A 202 0.38 -58.52 -7.63
CA LEU A 202 1.39 -59.46 -8.12
C LEU A 202 1.47 -60.76 -7.33
N LEU A 203 1.27 -60.68 -6.01
CA LEU A 203 1.25 -61.85 -5.13
C LEU A 203 -0.01 -62.70 -5.30
N LYS A 204 -1.15 -62.08 -5.66
CA LYS A 204 -2.42 -62.76 -5.91
C LYS A 204 -2.44 -63.39 -7.31
N ASP A 205 -2.20 -62.56 -8.32
CA ASP A 205 -2.34 -62.90 -9.73
C ASP A 205 -1.03 -62.50 -10.44
N CYS A 206 -0.09 -63.45 -10.58
CA CYS A 206 1.19 -63.27 -11.30
C CYS A 206 1.01 -63.18 -12.84
N SER A 207 -0.08 -62.58 -13.26
CA SER A 207 -0.44 -62.30 -14.65
C SER A 207 0.48 -61.24 -15.24
N GLN A 208 0.59 -61.21 -16.57
CA GLN A 208 1.35 -60.18 -17.27
C GLN A 208 0.79 -58.78 -16.99
N SER A 209 -0.54 -58.64 -16.92
CA SER A 209 -1.21 -57.39 -16.59
C SER A 209 -0.81 -56.84 -15.22
N SER A 210 -0.65 -57.69 -14.20
CA SER A 210 -0.19 -57.27 -12.87
C SER A 210 1.28 -56.80 -12.88
N LYS A 211 2.14 -57.44 -13.69
CA LYS A 211 3.55 -57.03 -13.89
C LYS A 211 3.65 -55.68 -14.60
N ASP A 212 2.80 -55.45 -15.60
CA ASP A 212 2.80 -54.19 -16.34
C ASP A 212 2.26 -53.05 -15.47
N SER A 213 1.20 -53.30 -14.69
CA SER A 213 0.69 -52.36 -13.68
C SER A 213 1.76 -52.01 -12.65
N ARG A 214 2.50 -53.00 -12.14
CA ARG A 214 3.61 -52.77 -11.20
C ARG A 214 4.68 -51.85 -11.81
N LYS A 215 5.14 -52.14 -13.02
CA LYS A 215 6.15 -51.32 -13.71
C LYS A 215 5.69 -49.88 -13.91
N ALA A 216 4.42 -49.68 -14.26
CA ALA A 216 3.86 -48.33 -14.43
C ALA A 216 3.87 -47.55 -13.11
N VAL A 217 3.48 -48.17 -12.00
CA VAL A 217 3.52 -47.53 -10.67
C VAL A 217 4.97 -47.25 -10.24
N GLU A 218 5.91 -48.16 -10.51
CA GLU A 218 7.33 -47.93 -10.22
C GLU A 218 7.91 -46.75 -11.01
N ALA A 219 7.51 -46.57 -12.28
CA ALA A 219 7.91 -45.42 -13.08
C ALA A 219 7.37 -44.10 -12.50
N VAL A 220 6.11 -44.07 -12.09
CA VAL A 220 5.52 -42.90 -11.41
C VAL A 220 6.22 -42.62 -10.08
N ALA A 221 6.55 -43.66 -9.30
CA ALA A 221 7.25 -43.51 -8.04
C ALA A 221 8.68 -42.99 -8.21
N GLN A 222 9.39 -43.44 -9.24
CA GLN A 222 10.74 -42.97 -9.55
C GLN A 222 10.71 -41.49 -9.94
N HIS A 223 9.80 -41.11 -10.82
CA HIS A 223 9.62 -39.72 -11.21
C HIS A 223 9.24 -38.82 -10.01
N LEU A 224 8.33 -39.28 -9.13
CA LEU A 224 8.00 -38.57 -7.90
C LEU A 224 9.25 -38.38 -7.03
N LEU A 225 10.04 -39.44 -6.84
CA LEU A 225 11.23 -39.40 -6.01
C LEU A 225 12.28 -38.43 -6.57
N ASP A 226 12.54 -38.48 -7.88
CA ASP A 226 13.48 -37.58 -8.55
C ASP A 226 13.03 -36.11 -8.43
N ARG A 227 11.72 -35.85 -8.52
CA ARG A 227 11.16 -34.51 -8.29
C ARG A 227 11.30 -34.06 -6.82
N LEU A 228 11.03 -34.94 -5.86
CA LEU A 228 11.21 -34.64 -4.44
C LEU A 228 12.69 -34.44 -4.06
N GLU A 229 13.61 -35.12 -4.74
CA GLU A 229 15.06 -35.00 -4.54
C GLU A 229 15.65 -33.73 -5.19
N SER A 230 15.14 -33.33 -6.36
CA SER A 230 15.56 -32.10 -7.07
C SER A 230 15.02 -30.83 -6.44
N GLU A 231 13.81 -30.87 -5.89
CA GLU A 231 13.16 -29.72 -5.25
C GLU A 231 13.60 -29.54 -3.78
N LYS A 232 14.86 -29.87 -3.50
CA LYS A 232 15.43 -30.08 -2.15
C LYS A 232 15.19 -28.92 -1.19
N ASP A 233 15.00 -27.69 -1.69
CA ASP A 233 15.00 -26.48 -0.84
C ASP A 233 13.88 -25.45 -1.13
N LEU A 234 13.08 -25.58 -2.19
CA LEU A 234 12.17 -24.50 -2.64
C LEU A 234 10.69 -24.85 -2.41
N CYS A 235 10.19 -24.67 -1.18
CA CYS A 235 8.74 -24.65 -0.93
C CYS A 235 8.07 -23.33 -1.34
N GLU A 236 8.84 -22.36 -1.83
CA GLU A 236 8.34 -21.01 -2.13
C GLU A 236 7.80 -20.85 -3.56
N ASN A 237 8.27 -21.65 -4.53
CA ASN A 237 7.96 -21.40 -5.96
C ASN A 237 7.29 -22.56 -6.70
N SER A 238 7.10 -23.73 -6.08
CA SER A 238 6.27 -24.78 -6.69
C SER A 238 4.82 -24.44 -6.41
N LEU A 239 4.15 -23.85 -7.41
CA LEU A 239 2.73 -23.57 -7.41
C LEU A 239 1.93 -24.88 -7.49
N GLY A 240 1.92 -25.62 -6.39
CA GLY A 240 1.17 -26.85 -6.22
C GLY A 240 1.56 -28.02 -7.17
N PRO A 241 1.15 -29.25 -6.84
CA PRO A 241 1.37 -30.42 -7.69
C PRO A 241 0.76 -30.30 -9.10
N TRP A 242 -0.23 -29.43 -9.26
CA TRP A 242 -1.09 -29.33 -10.46
C TRP A 242 -0.54 -28.45 -11.59
N GLN A 243 0.46 -27.61 -11.34
CA GLN A 243 0.97 -26.67 -12.36
C GLN A 243 2.23 -27.15 -13.07
N ASN A 244 2.88 -28.18 -12.54
CA ASN A 244 4.02 -28.77 -13.21
C ASN A 244 3.54 -29.78 -14.25
N THR A 245 3.56 -29.40 -15.53
CA THR A 245 3.38 -30.31 -16.66
C THR A 245 4.63 -31.15 -16.83
N PHE A 246 4.63 -32.36 -16.28
CA PHE A 246 5.79 -33.26 -16.35
C PHE A 246 5.92 -33.89 -17.73
N SER A 247 7.13 -33.87 -18.29
CA SER A 247 7.52 -34.79 -19.35
C SER A 247 8.14 -36.02 -18.70
N ILE A 248 7.43 -37.16 -18.76
CA ILE A 248 7.94 -38.46 -18.30
C ILE A 248 9.04 -38.88 -19.29
N ASN A 249 10.26 -38.39 -19.08
CA ASN A 249 11.43 -38.88 -19.79
C ASN A 249 11.85 -40.20 -19.13
N SER A 250 11.24 -41.28 -19.61
CA SER A 250 11.57 -42.67 -19.29
C SER A 250 12.97 -42.99 -19.81
N MET A 251 14.01 -42.80 -18.99
CA MET A 251 15.37 -43.17 -19.41
C MET A 251 16.15 -44.06 -18.44
N ASP A 252 15.58 -44.47 -17.31
CA ASP A 252 16.22 -45.46 -16.46
C ASP A 252 15.26 -46.60 -16.09
N ASP A 253 15.43 -47.75 -16.74
CA ASP A 253 14.80 -49.05 -16.43
C ASP A 253 15.35 -49.64 -15.11
N LYS A 254 15.47 -48.82 -14.07
CA LYS A 254 15.97 -49.27 -12.77
C LYS A 254 14.80 -49.82 -11.95
N PRO A 255 14.86 -51.08 -11.50
CA PRO A 255 13.78 -51.66 -10.70
C PRO A 255 13.65 -50.92 -9.36
N TRP A 256 12.41 -50.75 -8.89
CA TRP A 256 12.14 -50.11 -7.61
C TRP A 256 12.74 -50.93 -6.45
N THR A 257 13.64 -50.32 -5.69
CA THR A 257 14.35 -50.99 -4.60
C THR A 257 13.80 -50.61 -3.22
N VAL A 258 14.17 -51.38 -2.19
CA VAL A 258 13.89 -51.05 -0.78
C VAL A 258 14.56 -49.73 -0.37
N ASP A 259 15.70 -49.38 -0.98
CA ASP A 259 16.35 -48.09 -0.76
C ASP A 259 15.46 -46.94 -1.25
N ASN A 260 14.84 -47.06 -2.41
CA ASN A 260 13.90 -46.07 -2.94
C ASN A 260 12.69 -45.88 -2.01
N ASP A 261 12.15 -46.98 -1.44
CA ASP A 261 11.07 -46.92 -0.45
C ASP A 261 11.49 -46.18 0.82
N ASN A 262 12.69 -46.46 1.34
CA ASN A 262 13.24 -45.77 2.51
C ASN A 262 13.46 -44.27 2.22
N ARG A 263 13.93 -43.91 1.03
CA ARG A 263 14.08 -42.51 0.61
C ARG A 263 12.74 -41.80 0.55
N LEU A 264 11.74 -42.40 -0.09
CA LEU A 264 10.40 -41.83 -0.17
C LEU A 264 9.79 -41.61 1.23
N ARG A 265 9.92 -42.59 2.13
CA ARG A 265 9.52 -42.45 3.55
C ARG A 265 10.26 -41.33 4.27
N ASN A 266 11.55 -41.16 4.01
CA ASN A 266 12.34 -40.07 4.56
C ASN A 266 11.84 -38.71 4.06
N HIS A 267 11.51 -38.59 2.76
CA HIS A 267 10.92 -37.37 2.21
C HIS A 267 9.58 -37.03 2.85
N VAL A 268 8.69 -38.02 3.03
CA VAL A 268 7.42 -37.82 3.76
C VAL A 268 7.66 -37.36 5.20
N SER A 269 8.65 -37.96 5.88
CA SER A 269 9.01 -37.57 7.25
C SER A 269 9.53 -36.13 7.32
N LYS A 270 10.36 -35.72 6.34
CA LYS A 270 10.82 -34.33 6.19
C LYS A 270 9.66 -33.37 5.93
N LEU A 271 8.75 -33.69 5.01
CA LEU A 271 7.57 -32.87 4.71
C LEU A 271 6.69 -32.68 5.94
N LYS A 272 6.45 -33.75 6.70
CA LYS A 272 5.71 -33.70 7.97
C LYS A 272 6.42 -32.84 9.01
N GLY A 273 7.74 -32.96 9.11
CA GLY A 273 8.58 -32.13 9.98
C GLY A 273 8.51 -30.64 9.61
N ARG A 274 8.64 -30.30 8.33
CA ARG A 274 8.52 -28.93 7.81
C ARG A 274 7.15 -28.33 8.10
N ARG A 275 6.07 -29.08 7.83
CA ARG A 275 4.71 -28.64 8.15
C ARG A 275 4.54 -28.32 9.63
N SER A 276 5.10 -29.17 10.51
CA SER A 276 5.07 -28.94 11.96
C SER A 276 5.89 -27.70 12.35
N ALA A 277 7.03 -27.45 11.70
CA ALA A 277 7.83 -26.26 11.95
C ALA A 277 7.10 -24.98 11.53
N LEU A 278 6.41 -24.99 10.38
CA LEU A 278 5.59 -23.87 9.90
C LEU A 278 4.39 -23.58 10.80
N GLN A 279 3.82 -24.61 11.44
CA GLN A 279 2.76 -24.38 12.41
C GLN A 279 3.23 -23.54 13.61
N ASN A 280 4.51 -23.65 13.99
CA ASN A 280 5.08 -22.89 15.10
C ASN A 280 5.41 -21.44 14.73
N THR A 281 5.43 -21.09 13.44
CA THR A 281 5.68 -19.71 12.99
C THR A 281 4.40 -18.89 12.86
N LEU A 282 3.23 -19.51 12.99
CA LEU A 282 1.95 -18.82 12.89
C LEU A 282 1.71 -17.94 14.11
N VAL A 283 1.46 -16.66 13.86
CA VAL A 283 1.22 -15.64 14.88
C VAL A 283 -0.29 -15.48 15.10
N VAL A 284 -0.72 -15.41 16.37
CA VAL A 284 -2.11 -15.07 16.70
C VAL A 284 -2.39 -13.62 16.30
N LEU A 285 -3.43 -13.42 15.50
CA LEU A 285 -3.81 -12.12 14.98
C LEU A 285 -4.79 -11.44 15.94
N ASP A 286 -4.45 -10.23 16.39
CA ASP A 286 -5.33 -9.43 17.23
C ASP A 286 -6.45 -8.82 16.38
N LEU A 287 -7.65 -9.35 16.53
CA LEU A 287 -8.87 -8.87 15.88
C LEU A 287 -9.47 -7.62 16.56
N HIS A 288 -8.65 -6.81 17.23
CA HIS A 288 -9.12 -5.68 18.03
C HIS A 288 -9.70 -4.53 17.18
N LEU A 289 -9.22 -4.35 15.95
CA LEU A 289 -9.74 -3.32 15.02
C LEU A 289 -11.15 -3.62 14.49
N VAL A 290 -11.50 -4.91 14.37
CA VAL A 290 -12.84 -5.31 13.91
C VAL A 290 -13.87 -5.11 15.02
N LYS A 291 -13.51 -5.41 16.27
CA LYS A 291 -14.40 -5.23 17.43
C LYS A 291 -14.78 -3.77 17.65
N SER A 292 -13.81 -2.85 17.60
CA SER A 292 -14.09 -1.43 17.77
C SER A 292 -15.00 -0.90 16.66
N THR A 293 -14.81 -1.31 15.41
CA THR A 293 -15.68 -0.88 14.28
C THR A 293 -17.12 -1.39 14.42
N ILE A 294 -17.33 -2.60 14.96
CA ILE A 294 -18.66 -3.16 15.24
C ILE A 294 -19.31 -2.42 16.41
N GLU A 295 -18.58 -2.20 17.50
CA GLU A 295 -19.08 -1.46 18.67
C GLU A 295 -19.49 -0.02 18.31
N TYR A 296 -18.72 0.67 17.46
CA TYR A 296 -19.08 2.01 16.96
C TYR A 296 -20.35 1.99 16.10
N LYS A 297 -20.57 0.95 15.29
CA LYS A 297 -21.82 0.79 14.52
C LYS A 297 -23.01 0.50 15.43
N GLU A 298 -22.86 -0.37 16.42
CA GLU A 298 -23.93 -0.69 17.38
C GLU A 298 -24.31 0.52 18.24
N LEU A 299 -23.33 1.29 18.74
CA LEU A 299 -23.56 2.55 19.47
C LEU A 299 -24.22 3.63 18.60
N SER A 300 -23.93 3.65 17.30
CA SER A 300 -24.55 4.61 16.36
C SER A 300 -25.98 4.23 16.00
N ILE A 301 -26.31 2.93 16.01
CA ILE A 301 -27.66 2.41 15.79
C ILE A 301 -28.53 2.64 17.04
N ALA A 302 -27.99 2.39 18.23
CA ALA A 302 -28.69 2.59 19.51
C ALA A 302 -29.01 4.06 19.81
N LYS A 303 -28.27 5.03 19.23
CA LYS A 303 -28.55 6.47 19.36
C LYS A 303 -29.58 7.00 18.36
N LYS A 304 -30.02 6.18 17.39
CA LYS A 304 -31.00 6.53 16.36
C LYS A 304 -32.40 5.94 16.62
N THR A 305 -32.58 5.18 17.70
CA THR A 305 -33.86 4.67 18.21
C THR A 305 -34.23 5.41 19.48
#